data_AF-A0A1P8FPN9-F1
#
_entry.id   AF-A0A1P8FPN9-F1
#
_cell.length_a   1.000
_cell.length_b   1.000
_cell.length_c   1.000
_cell.angle_alpha   90.00
_cell.angle_beta   90.00
_cell.angle_gamma   90.00
#
_symmetry.space_group_name_H-M   'P 1'
#
loop_
_entity.id
_entity.type
_entity.pdbx_description
1 polymer ?
#
loop_
_entity_poly.entity_id
_entity_poly.type
_entity_poly.pdbx_seq_one_letter_code
_entity_poly.pdbx_strand_id
1 'polypeptide(L)' 'MSVSRRAFLFGASAVPQRHAVSVAGERCLALSGVVCRNCGDACDTRAIQFLYATGGVPRPVVDAQRCTACGDCLSVCPA' A
#
# COMPACT_ATOMS: atom_id res chain seq x y z
N MET A 1 -16.57 -2.19 -36.79
CA MET A 1 -15.65 -2.33 -35.65
C MET A 1 -14.77 -1.09 -35.56
N SER A 2 -15.23 -0.06 -34.84
CA SER A 2 -14.52 1.21 -34.65
C SER A 2 -13.98 1.26 -33.23
N VAL A 3 -12.71 0.92 -33.05
CA VAL A 3 -12.00 1.21 -31.81
C VAL A 3 -11.60 2.68 -31.87
N SER A 4 -12.33 3.51 -31.11
CA SER A 4 -12.15 4.96 -31.06
C SER A 4 -10.74 5.31 -30.54
N ARG A 5 -9.95 6.02 -31.35
CA ARG A 5 -8.59 6.49 -31.02
C ARG A 5 -8.52 7.38 -29.76
N ARG A 6 -9.67 7.84 -29.25
CA ARG A 6 -9.78 8.63 -28.02
C ARG A 6 -9.52 7.83 -26.74
N ALA A 7 -9.64 6.50 -26.78
CA ALA A 7 -9.38 5.66 -25.60
C ALA A 7 -7.91 5.65 -25.17
N PHE A 8 -6.97 5.92 -26.08
CA PHE A 8 -5.53 5.97 -25.76
C PHE A 8 -5.10 7.25 -25.04
N LEU A 9 -5.87 8.34 -25.12
CA LEU A 9 -5.52 9.63 -24.49
C LEU A 9 -6.03 9.75 -23.05
N PHE A 10 -6.94 8.87 -22.63
CA PHE A 10 -7.33 8.72 -21.24
C PHE A 10 -6.59 7.51 -20.70
N GLY A 11 -5.42 7.73 -20.12
CA GLY A 11 -4.70 6.76 -19.31
C GLY A 11 -5.52 6.37 -18.09
N ALA A 12 -6.60 5.64 -18.30
CA ALA A 12 -7.32 4.91 -17.28
C ALA A 12 -6.42 3.75 -16.88
N SER A 13 -5.40 4.04 -16.07
CA SER A 13 -4.82 3.05 -15.18
C SER A 13 -5.92 2.67 -14.21
N ALA A 14 -6.80 1.78 -14.65
CA ALA A 14 -7.69 1.04 -13.78
C ALA A 14 -6.76 0.18 -12.92
N VAL A 15 -6.29 0.74 -11.81
CA VAL A 15 -5.66 -0.05 -10.75
C VAL A 15 -6.70 -1.10 -10.39
N PRO A 16 -6.44 -2.38 -10.68
CA PRO A 16 -7.38 -3.40 -10.33
C PRO A 16 -7.49 -3.41 -8.81
N GLN A 17 -8.67 -3.07 -8.33
CA GLN A 17 -9.11 -3.27 -6.96
C GLN A 17 -9.06 -4.77 -6.64
N ARG A 18 -7.89 -5.28 -6.26
CA ARG A 18 -7.73 -6.60 -5.67
C ARG A 18 -6.50 -6.62 -4.76
N HIS A 19 -6.79 -6.76 -3.48
CA HIS A 19 -5.86 -6.89 -2.36
C HIS A 19 -5.08 -5.62 -2.04
N ALA A 20 -5.78 -4.63 -1.46
CA ALA A 20 -5.13 -3.83 -0.43
C ALA A 20 -4.74 -4.80 0.69
N VAL A 21 -3.53 -5.34 0.59
CA VAL A 21 -2.90 -6.11 1.65
C VAL A 21 -3.00 -5.26 2.91
N SER A 22 -3.70 -5.76 3.93
CA SER A 22 -4.01 -5.04 5.15
C SER A 22 -2.76 -4.89 6.03
N VAL A 23 -1.75 -4.14 5.59
CA VAL A 23 -0.63 -3.70 6.43
C VAL A 23 -1.09 -2.82 7.60
N ALA A 24 -2.36 -2.41 7.61
CA ALA A 24 -3.06 -1.72 8.70
C ALA A 24 -4.25 -2.53 9.26
N GLY A 25 -4.21 -3.87 9.16
CA GLY A 25 -5.22 -4.74 9.81
C GLY A 25 -5.16 -4.67 11.34
N GLU A 26 -6.17 -5.20 12.01
CA GLU A 26 -6.35 -5.15 13.47
C GLU A 26 -5.18 -5.70 14.30
N ARG A 27 -4.36 -6.59 13.73
CA ARG A 27 -3.15 -7.16 14.37
C ARG A 27 -1.88 -6.35 14.10
N CYS A 28 -1.95 -5.23 13.37
CA CYS A 28 -0.80 -4.42 13.05
C CYS A 28 -0.17 -3.83 14.32
N LEU A 29 1.12 -4.11 14.55
CA LEU A 29 1.86 -3.64 15.72
C LEU A 29 1.84 -2.10 15.86
N ALA A 30 1.84 -1.38 14.73
CA ALA A 30 1.70 0.07 14.75
C ALA A 30 0.37 0.47 15.41
N LEU A 31 -0.71 -0.28 15.18
CA LEU A 31 -2.01 -0.07 15.84
C LEU A 31 -1.97 -0.24 17.35
N SER A 32 -1.16 -1.19 17.82
CA SER A 32 -0.90 -1.47 19.24
C SER A 32 0.11 -0.53 19.90
N GLY A 33 0.59 0.51 19.19
CA GLY A 33 1.53 1.49 19.76
C GLY A 33 3.00 1.06 19.72
N VAL A 34 3.35 0.09 18.87
CA VAL A 34 4.73 -0.34 18.62
C VAL A 34 5.22 0.23 17.30
N VAL A 35 6.38 0.88 17.29
CA VAL A 35 6.99 1.39 16.05
C VAL A 35 7.48 0.21 15.20
N CYS A 36 6.66 -0.19 14.22
CA CYS A 36 6.96 -1.24 13.25
C CYS A 36 6.98 -0.66 11.84
N ARG A 37 8.06 -0.92 11.08
CA ARG A 37 8.31 -0.38 9.73
C ARG A 37 8.58 -1.46 8.68
N ASN A 38 8.65 -2.74 9.07
CA ASN A 38 9.02 -3.86 8.20
C ASN A 38 8.31 -3.87 6.84
N CYS A 39 6.99 -3.65 6.84
CA CYS A 39 6.22 -3.65 5.60
C CYS A 39 6.67 -2.55 4.63
N GLY A 40 7.05 -1.36 5.12
CA GLY A 40 7.61 -0.30 4.30
C GLY A 40 9.03 -0.58 3.86
N ASP A 41 9.86 -1.17 4.73
CA ASP A 41 11.24 -1.52 4.41
C ASP A 41 11.33 -2.59 3.32
N ALA A 42 10.38 -3.54 3.30
CA ALA A 42 10.28 -4.56 2.24
C ALA A 42 9.54 -4.08 0.98
N CYS A 43 8.98 -2.87 0.96
CA CYS A 43 8.22 -2.37 -0.18
C CYS A 43 9.12 -1.63 -1.16
N ASP A 44 9.65 -2.34 -2.16
CA ASP A 44 10.55 -1.79 -3.17
C ASP A 44 9.93 -0.62 -3.96
N THR A 45 8.64 -0.70 -4.28
CA THR A 45 7.93 0.37 -5.01
C THR A 45 7.61 1.59 -4.14
N ARG A 46 7.93 1.52 -2.83
CA ARG A 46 7.66 2.57 -1.84
C ARG A 46 6.19 2.99 -1.83
N ALA A 47 5.29 2.02 -2.03
CA ALA A 47 3.85 2.23 -1.97
C ALA A 47 3.35 2.44 -0.54
N ILE A 48 4.13 2.05 0.48
CA ILE A 48 3.72 2.17 1.89
C ILE A 48 4.36 3.43 2.50
N GLN A 49 3.51 4.38 2.89
CA GLN A 49 3.90 5.59 3.59
C GLN A 49 3.51 5.50 5.06
N PHE A 50 4.20 6.26 5.90
CA PHE A 50 3.96 6.29 7.34
C PHE A 50 3.52 7.68 7.76
N LEU A 51 2.26 7.80 8.17
CA LEU A 51 1.72 9.06 8.67
C LEU A 51 2.07 9.21 10.15
N TYR A 52 2.83 10.26 10.46
CA TYR A 52 3.19 10.62 11.83
C TYR A 52 2.03 11.40 12.46
N ALA A 53 1.50 10.87 13.56
CA ALA A 53 0.59 11.61 14.43
C ALA A 53 1.40 12.27 15.55
N THR A 54 0.98 13.46 15.98
CA THR A 54 1.58 14.16 17.13
C THR A 54 1.56 13.26 18.37
N GLY A 55 2.74 12.95 18.91
CA GLY A 55 2.91 12.09 20.09
C GLY A 55 2.55 10.61 19.88
N GLY A 56 2.29 10.19 18.64
CA GLY A 56 1.83 8.84 18.32
C GLY A 56 2.84 8.01 17.52
N VAL A 57 2.58 6.70 17.47
CA VAL A 57 3.31 5.79 16.58
C VAL A 57 2.84 5.99 15.13
N PRO A 58 3.77 6.14 14.17
CA PRO A 58 3.41 6.32 12.78
C PRO A 58 2.63 5.13 12.24
N ARG A 59 1.54 5.40 11.50
CA ARG A 59 0.66 4.36 10.95
C ARG A 59 0.90 4.18 9.45
N PRO A 60 0.97 2.93 8.96
CA PRO A 60 1.18 2.67 7.55
C PRO A 60 -0.08 3.00 6.73
N VAL A 61 0.11 3.61 5.57
CA VAL A 61 -0.91 3.91 4.57
C VAL A 61 -0.39 3.46 3.20
N VAL A 62 -1.21 2.73 2.45
CA VAL A 62 -0.84 2.21 1.14
C VAL A 62 -1.32 3.15 0.03
N ASP A 63 -0.40 3.61 -0.80
CA ASP A 63 -0.68 4.26 -2.07
C ASP A 63 -1.05 3.18 -3.10
N ALA A 64 -2.36 3.07 -3.38
CA ALA A 64 -2.90 2.11 -4.33
C ALA A 64 -2.38 2.31 -5.76
N GLN A 65 -1.94 3.51 -6.14
CA GLN A 65 -1.40 3.76 -7.49
C GLN A 65 0.02 3.23 -7.66
N ARG A 66 0.77 3.07 -6.56
CA ARG A 66 2.15 2.55 -6.56
C ARG A 66 2.24 1.08 -6.13
N CYS A 67 1.20 0.58 -5.47
CA CYS A 67 1.15 -0.80 -5.02
C CYS A 67 1.00 -1.75 -6.23
N THR A 68 1.95 -2.67 -6.38
CA THR A 68 1.93 -3.69 -7.44
C THR A 68 1.32 -5.01 -6.99
N ALA A 69 0.88 -5.09 -5.72
CA ALA A 69 0.39 -6.31 -5.08
C ALA A 69 1.39 -7.50 -5.14
N CYS A 70 2.69 -7.23 -5.05
CA CYS A 70 3.74 -8.26 -5.02
C CYS A 70 3.67 -9.16 -3.77
N GLY A 71 3.26 -8.62 -2.62
CA GLY A 71 3.13 -9.36 -1.36
C GLY A 71 4.39 -9.39 -0.49
N ASP A 72 5.49 -8.76 -0.87
CA ASP A 72 6.76 -8.77 -0.10
C ASP A 72 6.58 -8.26 1.34
N CYS A 73 5.72 -7.25 1.50
CA CYS A 73 5.39 -6.69 2.80
C CYS A 73 4.71 -7.69 3.75
N LEU A 74 4.02 -8.71 3.23
CA LEU A 74 3.42 -9.77 4.04
C LEU A 74 4.45 -10.77 4.55
N SER A 75 5.40 -11.14 3.68
CA SER A 75 6.43 -12.13 4.00
C SER A 75 7.30 -11.73 5.19
N VAL A 76 7.47 -10.42 5.41
CA VAL A 76 8.24 -9.85 6.53
C VAL A 76 7.36 -9.35 7.69
N CYS A 77 6.03 -9.44 7.57
CA CYS A 77 5.11 -8.95 8.57
C CYS A 77 5.07 -9.93 9.76
N PRO A 78 5.43 -9.49 10.99
CA PRO A 78 5.46 -10.39 12.15
C PRO A 78 4.08 -10.68 12.74
N ALA A 79 3.03 -10.04 12.24
CA ALA A 79 1.65 -10.17 12.71
C ALA A 79 0.74 -10.72 11.61
#